data_AF-A0A1G2LSJ4-F1
#
_entry.id   AF-A0A1G2LSJ4-F1
#
_cell.length_a   1.000
_cell.length_b   1.000
_cell.length_c   1.000
_cell.angle_alpha   90.00
_cell.angle_beta   90.00
_cell.angle_gamma   90.00
#
_symmetry.space_group_name_H-M   'P 1'
#
loop_
_entity.id
_entity.type
_entity.pdbx_description
1 polymer ?
#
loop_
_entity_poly.entity_id
_entity_poly.type
_entity_poly.pdbx_seq_one_letter_code
_entity_poly.pdbx_strand_id
1 'polypeptide(L)'
;MFIDLASGMVVYVIVSLFFGIQFDYRVLGLSIFFAFFPDLDFIPYVLLRRRFKLVSHHIIHFPLMLIPVGAGLVWLVTQSSYLAILFALGVFIHFLHDGSDKTGMYWLWPLMRRPYQLTGRGFVMSAEARRAVFEESRKGADKRSAWDEVTMRMEAVGVKTKAYLLVALLLVLLHAFLF
;
A
#
# COMPACT_ATOMS: atom_id res chain seq x y z
N MET A 1 -6.21 1.39 3.52
CA MET A 1 -7.33 1.06 2.60
C MET A 1 -7.89 2.24 1.82
N PHE A 2 -8.65 3.17 2.42
CA PHE A 2 -9.28 4.26 1.65
C PHE A 2 -8.28 5.26 1.04
N ILE A 3 -7.15 5.45 1.71
CA ILE A 3 -6.05 6.26 1.16
C ILE A 3 -5.48 5.57 -0.08
N ASP A 4 -5.25 4.25 -0.04
CA ASP A 4 -4.76 3.47 -1.19
C ASP A 4 -5.73 3.50 -2.37
N LEU A 5 -7.04 3.42 -2.11
CA LEU A 5 -8.08 3.59 -3.12
C LEU A 5 -7.96 4.95 -3.82
N ALA A 6 -7.88 6.03 -3.04
CA ALA A 6 -7.71 7.38 -3.56
C ALA A 6 -6.37 7.54 -4.31
N SER A 7 -5.29 6.97 -3.78
CA SER A 7 -3.97 6.99 -4.40
C SER A 7 -3.95 6.26 -5.73
N GLY A 8 -4.59 5.10 -5.85
CA GLY A 8 -4.73 4.37 -7.11
C GLY A 8 -5.47 5.17 -8.18
N MET A 9 -6.52 5.90 -7.80
CA MET A 9 -7.23 6.82 -8.69
C MET A 9 -6.36 7.99 -9.14
N VAL A 10 -5.65 8.64 -8.21
CA VAL A 10 -4.77 9.78 -8.51
C VAL A 10 -3.61 9.36 -9.41
N VAL A 11 -2.97 8.23 -9.11
CA VAL A 11 -1.88 7.66 -9.93
C VAL A 11 -2.38 7.36 -11.34
N TYR A 12 -3.56 6.73 -11.46
CA TYR A 12 -4.16 6.47 -12.76
C TYR A 12 -4.29 7.74 -13.60
N VAL A 13 -4.87 8.81 -13.04
CA VAL A 13 -5.06 10.07 -13.77
C VAL A 13 -3.72 10.69 -14.16
N ILE A 14 -2.77 10.81 -13.23
CA ILE A 14 -1.46 11.42 -13.48
C ILE A 14 -0.70 10.69 -14.59
N VAL A 15 -0.61 9.37 -14.49
CA VAL A 15 0.15 8.57 -15.46
C VAL A 15 -0.56 8.52 -16.80
N SER A 16 -1.90 8.45 -16.83
CA SER A 16 -2.66 8.48 -18.09
C SER A 16 -2.48 9.79 -18.84
N LEU A 17 -2.53 10.92 -18.13
CA LEU A 17 -2.25 12.23 -18.72
C LEU A 17 -0.82 12.33 -19.26
N PHE A 18 0.17 11.80 -18.52
CA PHE A 18 1.57 11.79 -18.96
C PHE A 18 1.79 10.96 -20.24
N PHE A 19 1.08 9.84 -20.39
CA PHE A 19 1.16 8.97 -21.57
C PHE A 19 0.15 9.32 -22.69
N GLY A 20 -0.70 10.33 -22.50
CA GLY A 20 -1.76 10.68 -23.46
C GLY A 20 -2.83 9.58 -23.61
N ILE A 21 -3.07 8.79 -22.56
CA ILE A 21 -4.05 7.70 -22.55
C ILE A 21 -5.43 8.26 -22.20
N GLN A 22 -6.41 7.98 -23.06
CA GLN A 22 -7.82 8.29 -22.82
C GLN A 22 -8.37 7.49 -21.65
N PHE A 23 -9.50 7.93 -21.10
CA PHE A 23 -10.10 7.24 -19.98
C PHE A 23 -10.48 5.76 -20.30
N ASP A 24 -9.95 4.82 -19.52
CA ASP A 24 -10.34 3.40 -19.52
C ASP A 24 -10.57 2.92 -18.07
N TYR A 25 -11.83 2.59 -17.75
CA TYR A 25 -12.24 2.12 -16.43
C TYR A 25 -11.56 0.80 -16.01
N ARG A 26 -11.12 -0.03 -16.96
CA ARG A 26 -10.42 -1.29 -16.68
C ARG A 26 -9.03 -1.00 -16.15
N VAL A 27 -8.35 -0.02 -16.74
CA VAL A 27 -7.03 0.41 -16.30
C VAL A 27 -7.11 1.17 -14.98
N LEU A 28 -8.15 1.98 -14.77
CA LEU A 28 -8.44 2.56 -13.46
C LEU A 28 -8.57 1.47 -12.38
N GLY A 29 -9.36 0.42 -12.67
CA GLY A 29 -9.52 -0.73 -11.76
C GLY A 29 -8.17 -1.43 -11.47
N LEU A 30 -7.32 -1.59 -12.49
CA LEU A 30 -6.00 -2.16 -12.35
C LEU A 30 -5.05 -1.28 -11.51
N SER A 31 -5.09 0.05 -11.70
CA SER A 31 -4.30 1.00 -10.91
C SER A 31 -4.70 0.97 -9.43
N ILE A 32 -6.01 0.91 -9.14
CA ILE A 32 -6.50 0.70 -7.78
C ILE A 32 -5.98 -0.63 -7.23
N PHE A 33 -6.10 -1.72 -7.99
CA PHE A 33 -5.59 -3.02 -7.58
C PHE A 33 -4.08 -2.97 -7.27
N PHE A 34 -3.27 -2.29 -8.08
CA PHE A 34 -1.84 -2.12 -7.82
C PHE A 34 -1.54 -1.35 -6.53
N ALA A 35 -2.32 -0.32 -6.21
CA ALA A 35 -2.21 0.38 -4.93
C ALA A 35 -2.52 -0.52 -3.72
N PHE A 36 -3.43 -1.48 -3.86
CA PHE A 36 -3.75 -2.47 -2.83
C PHE A 36 -2.86 -3.72 -2.85
N PHE A 37 -2.01 -3.88 -3.86
CA PHE A 37 -1.27 -5.12 -4.09
C PHE A 37 -0.40 -5.53 -2.89
N PRO A 38 0.33 -4.63 -2.21
CA PRO A 38 1.17 -5.05 -1.09
C PRO A 38 0.36 -5.61 0.10
N ASP A 39 -0.86 -5.10 0.28
CA ASP A 39 -1.82 -5.54 1.30
C ASP A 39 -2.38 -6.96 1.06
N LEU A 40 -2.15 -7.57 -0.11
CA LEU A 40 -2.60 -8.94 -0.40
C LEU A 40 -1.90 -9.98 0.48
N ASP A 41 -0.75 -9.66 1.08
CA ASP A 41 -0.10 -10.54 2.07
C ASP A 41 -0.88 -10.67 3.38
N PHE A 42 -1.93 -9.87 3.57
CA PHE A 42 -2.93 -10.08 4.62
C PHE A 42 -3.64 -11.43 4.50
N ILE A 43 -3.89 -11.93 3.28
CA ILE A 43 -4.55 -13.22 3.05
C ILE A 43 -3.75 -14.37 3.67
N PRO A 44 -2.47 -14.61 3.28
CA PRO A 44 -1.67 -15.65 3.93
C PRO A 44 -1.46 -15.36 5.41
N TYR A 45 -1.35 -14.10 5.85
CA TYR A 45 -1.30 -13.78 7.28
C TYR A 45 -2.51 -14.31 8.04
N VAL A 46 -3.75 -14.04 7.60
CA VAL A 46 -4.97 -14.51 8.28
C VAL A 46 -5.00 -16.04 8.38
N LEU A 47 -4.59 -16.73 7.31
CA LEU A 47 -4.57 -18.19 7.25
C LEU A 47 -3.48 -18.82 8.14
N LEU A 48 -2.33 -18.16 8.25
CA LEU A 48 -1.13 -18.73 8.85
C LEU A 48 -0.82 -18.20 10.27
N ARG A 49 -1.42 -17.09 10.68
CA ARG A 49 -1.04 -16.39 11.94
C ARG A 49 -1.15 -17.25 13.19
N ARG A 50 -2.18 -18.09 13.30
CA ARG A 50 -2.38 -18.97 14.47
C ARG A 50 -1.37 -20.11 14.49
N ARG A 51 -1.09 -20.70 13.32
CA ARG A 51 -0.15 -21.83 13.18
C ARG A 51 1.29 -21.42 13.46
N PHE A 52 1.70 -20.26 12.95
CA PHE A 52 3.09 -19.79 13.03
C PHE A 52 3.31 -18.65 14.03
N LYS A 53 2.29 -18.29 14.82
CA LYS A 53 2.32 -17.18 15.78
C LYS A 53 2.80 -15.87 15.12
N LEU A 54 2.35 -15.61 13.89
CA LEU A 54 2.71 -14.39 13.15
C LEU A 54 2.12 -13.16 13.85
N VAL A 55 2.93 -12.11 13.94
CA VAL A 55 2.56 -10.86 14.63
C VAL A 55 2.20 -9.75 13.64
N SER A 56 2.60 -9.90 12.37
CA SER A 56 2.38 -8.91 11.31
C SER A 56 2.25 -9.60 9.96
N HIS A 57 1.60 -8.92 9.02
CA HIS A 57 1.38 -9.37 7.66
C HIS A 57 2.49 -8.97 6.69
N HIS A 58 3.52 -8.21 7.10
CA HIS A 58 4.62 -7.71 6.25
C HIS A 58 5.49 -8.80 5.57
N ILE A 59 4.92 -9.57 4.65
CA ILE A 59 5.58 -10.64 3.90
C ILE A 59 6.13 -10.08 2.58
N ILE A 60 5.44 -9.12 1.95
CA ILE A 60 5.88 -8.49 0.69
C ILE A 60 6.21 -7.00 0.85
N HIS A 61 6.18 -6.47 2.08
CA HIS A 61 6.45 -5.06 2.41
C HIS A 61 7.95 -4.72 2.40
N PHE A 62 8.57 -4.92 1.24
CA PHE A 62 9.99 -4.66 0.96
C PHE A 62 10.11 -3.77 -0.29
N PRO A 63 10.00 -2.43 -0.16
CA PRO A 63 9.86 -1.53 -1.30
C PRO A 63 10.96 -1.65 -2.34
N LEU A 64 12.22 -1.74 -1.91
CA LEU A 64 13.39 -1.86 -2.79
C LEU A 64 13.38 -3.14 -3.63
N MET A 65 12.65 -4.18 -3.21
CA MET A 65 12.50 -5.42 -3.96
C MET A 65 11.19 -5.43 -4.75
N LEU A 66 10.07 -5.12 -4.09
CA LEU A 66 8.75 -5.27 -4.69
C LEU A 66 8.53 -4.32 -5.86
N ILE A 67 8.94 -3.05 -5.74
CA ILE A 67 8.72 -2.05 -6.78
C ILE A 67 9.47 -2.42 -8.08
N PRO A 68 10.81 -2.60 -8.09
CA PRO A 68 11.51 -2.88 -9.34
C PRO A 68 11.19 -4.26 -9.89
N VAL A 69 11.08 -5.30 -9.05
CA VAL A 69 10.77 -6.65 -9.51
C VAL A 69 9.34 -6.71 -10.05
N GLY A 70 8.37 -6.17 -9.32
CA GLY A 70 6.96 -6.17 -9.74
C GLY A 70 6.74 -5.34 -11.00
N ALA A 71 7.30 -4.13 -11.08
CA ALA A 71 7.21 -3.30 -12.28
C ALA A 71 7.90 -3.96 -13.48
N GLY A 72 9.06 -4.58 -13.26
CA GLY A 72 9.77 -5.36 -14.28
C GLY A 72 8.93 -6.54 -14.77
N LEU A 73 8.27 -7.28 -13.88
CA LEU A 73 7.38 -8.39 -14.24
C LEU A 73 6.15 -7.90 -15.03
N VAL A 74 5.51 -6.81 -14.59
CA VAL A 74 4.38 -6.20 -15.31
C VAL A 74 4.82 -5.79 -16.72
N TRP A 75 5.99 -5.16 -16.84
CA TRP A 75 6.55 -4.80 -18.15
C TRP A 75 6.84 -6.04 -19.01
N LEU A 76 7.47 -7.07 -18.46
CA LEU A 76 7.81 -8.30 -19.19
C LEU A 76 6.56 -9.01 -19.74
N VAL A 77 5.48 -9.07 -18.96
CA VAL A 77 4.24 -9.77 -19.35
C VAL A 77 3.42 -8.95 -20.35
N THR A 78 3.36 -7.63 -20.17
CA THR A 78 2.45 -6.76 -20.93
C THR A 78 3.13 -6.00 -22.06
N GLN A 79 4.47 -5.93 -22.06
CA GLN A 79 5.30 -5.07 -22.90
C GLN A 79 4.88 -3.58 -22.82
N SER A 80 4.27 -3.17 -21.70
CA SER A 80 3.70 -1.83 -21.51
C SER A 80 4.42 -1.07 -20.39
N SER A 81 5.19 -0.06 -20.76
CA SER A 81 5.82 0.86 -19.80
C SER A 81 4.78 1.64 -19.00
N TYR A 82 3.63 1.94 -19.59
CA TYR A 82 2.51 2.61 -18.93
C TYR A 82 1.98 1.78 -17.73
N LEU A 83 1.70 0.49 -17.94
CA LEU A 83 1.23 -0.38 -16.86
C LEU A 83 2.31 -0.64 -15.81
N ALA A 84 3.58 -0.74 -16.22
CA ALA A 84 4.69 -0.91 -15.29
C ALA A 84 4.89 0.32 -14.38
N ILE A 85 4.73 1.53 -14.92
CA ILE A 85 4.80 2.77 -14.14
C ILE A 85 3.58 2.92 -13.23
N LEU A 86 2.38 2.57 -13.70
CA LEU A 86 1.19 2.52 -12.83
C LEU A 86 1.41 1.61 -11.63
N PHE A 87 1.96 0.40 -11.86
CA PHE A 87 2.33 -0.52 -10.78
C PHE A 87 3.34 0.11 -9.83
N ALA A 88 4.46 0.61 -10.38
CA ALA A 88 5.55 1.15 -9.58
C ALA A 88 5.09 2.31 -8.68
N LEU A 89 4.33 3.26 -9.23
CA LEU A 89 3.83 4.41 -8.48
C LEU A 89 2.72 4.04 -7.50
N GLY A 90 1.79 3.15 -7.90
CA GLY A 90 0.73 2.67 -7.01
C GLY A 90 1.31 2.00 -5.76
N VAL A 91 2.23 1.06 -5.95
CA VAL A 91 2.92 0.36 -4.85
C VAL A 91 3.82 1.30 -4.05
N PHE A 92 4.51 2.25 -4.70
CA PHE A 92 5.34 3.21 -4.00
C PHE A 92 4.54 4.11 -3.05
N ILE A 93 3.39 4.63 -3.51
CA ILE A 93 2.54 5.49 -2.67
C ILE A 93 1.96 4.70 -1.50
N HIS A 94 1.56 3.43 -1.71
CA HIS A 94 1.15 2.55 -0.63
C HIS A 94 2.23 2.45 0.46
N PHE A 95 3.49 2.18 0.07
CA PHE A 95 4.58 2.12 1.03
C PHE A 95 4.92 3.46 1.68
N LEU A 96 4.70 4.60 1.01
CA LEU A 96 4.83 5.91 1.63
C LEU A 96 3.78 6.12 2.73
N HIS A 97 2.54 5.70 2.46
CA HIS A 97 1.46 5.74 3.43
C HIS A 97 1.80 4.87 4.65
N ASP A 98 2.16 3.60 4.42
CA ASP A 98 2.50 2.66 5.50
C ASP A 98 3.79 3.04 6.23
N GLY A 99 4.73 3.70 5.56
CA GLY A 99 5.92 4.27 6.19
C GLY A 99 5.59 5.34 7.24
N SER A 100 4.38 5.89 7.22
CA SER A 100 3.87 6.82 8.23
C SER A 100 3.26 6.14 9.44
N ASP A 101 3.06 4.81 9.39
CA ASP A 101 2.54 4.03 10.51
C ASP A 101 3.59 3.76 11.59
N LYS A 102 3.11 3.41 12.78
CA LYS A 102 3.94 3.15 13.98
C LYS A 102 4.93 2.00 13.81
N THR A 103 4.71 1.10 12.85
CA THR A 103 5.56 -0.07 12.61
C THR A 103 6.73 0.21 11.66
N GLY A 104 6.66 1.33 10.92
CA GLY A 104 7.62 1.72 9.90
C GLY A 104 7.71 0.76 8.71
N MET A 105 8.59 1.08 7.76
CA MET A 105 8.76 0.35 6.51
C MET A 105 10.22 -0.06 6.27
N TYR A 106 10.46 -1.23 5.69
CA TYR A 106 11.81 -1.72 5.36
C TYR A 106 12.31 -1.20 4.01
N TRP A 107 12.39 0.12 3.85
CA TRP A 107 12.77 0.75 2.58
C TRP A 107 14.04 0.19 1.95
N LEU A 108 15.04 -0.19 2.76
CA LEU A 108 16.36 -0.63 2.29
C LEU A 108 16.62 -2.13 2.44
N TRP A 109 15.62 -2.95 2.75
CA TRP A 109 15.83 -4.41 2.76
C TRP A 109 16.10 -4.92 1.34
N PRO A 110 17.05 -5.86 1.12
CA PRO A 110 17.79 -6.66 2.10
C PRO A 110 19.09 -6.03 2.62
N LEU A 111 19.48 -4.86 2.13
CA LEU A 111 20.74 -4.18 2.50
C LEU A 111 20.73 -3.73 3.97
N MET A 112 19.60 -3.26 4.48
CA MET A 112 19.41 -2.90 5.87
C MET A 112 18.13 -3.50 6.45
N ARG A 113 18.23 -4.14 7.62
CA ARG A 113 17.10 -4.82 8.30
C ARG A 113 16.37 -3.94 9.31
N ARG A 114 16.61 -2.63 9.31
CA ARG A 114 15.95 -1.67 10.21
C ARG A 114 14.76 -1.02 9.49
N PRO A 115 13.58 -0.95 10.12
CA PRO A 115 12.47 -0.21 9.56
C PRO A 115 12.67 1.29 9.76
N TYR A 116 12.10 2.03 8.84
CA TYR A 116 12.13 3.48 8.80
C TYR A 116 10.74 4.02 9.06
N GLN A 117 10.64 5.06 9.88
CA GLN A 117 9.39 5.74 10.17
C GLN A 117 9.44 7.15 9.61
N LEU A 118 8.50 7.48 8.72
CA LEU A 118 8.43 8.81 8.09
C LEU A 118 7.87 9.88 9.04
N THR A 119 7.15 9.45 10.07
CA THR A 119 6.55 10.32 11.09
C THR A 119 7.17 10.01 12.46
N GLY A 120 7.69 11.03 13.17
CA GLY A 120 8.23 10.85 14.54
C GLY A 120 9.61 11.47 14.78
N ARG A 121 10.21 11.16 15.94
CA ARG A 121 11.50 11.74 16.41
C ARG A 121 12.76 11.08 15.80
N GLY A 122 12.61 10.10 14.91
CA GLY A 122 13.74 9.45 14.25
C GLY A 122 13.33 8.69 13.00
N PHE A 123 14.08 8.86 11.91
CA PHE A 123 13.85 8.20 10.62
C PHE A 123 14.06 6.69 10.66
N VAL A 124 14.87 6.19 11.60
CA VAL A 124 15.19 4.76 11.75
C VAL A 124 14.71 4.31 13.13
N MET A 125 13.87 3.29 13.18
CA MET A 125 13.38 2.77 14.45
C MET A 125 14.46 1.98 15.19
N SER A 126 14.61 2.22 16.49
CA SER A 126 15.46 1.40 17.35
C SER A 126 14.86 0.00 17.52
N ALA A 127 15.70 -0.96 17.90
CA ALA A 127 15.23 -2.31 18.20
C ALA A 127 14.27 -2.34 19.39
N GLU A 128 14.47 -1.50 20.41
CA GLU A 128 13.54 -1.41 21.55
C GLU A 128 12.19 -0.83 21.14
N ALA A 129 12.19 0.27 20.37
CA ALA A 129 10.96 0.90 19.90
C ALA A 129 10.12 -0.09 19.06
N ARG A 130 10.77 -0.84 18.18
CA ARG A 130 10.12 -1.87 17.37
C ARG A 130 9.57 -3.02 18.21
N ARG A 131 10.31 -3.48 19.23
CA ARG A 131 9.83 -4.52 20.15
C ARG A 131 8.58 -4.07 20.90
N ALA A 132 8.57 -2.83 21.42
CA ALA A 132 7.44 -2.27 22.13
C ALA A 132 6.17 -2.23 21.24
N VAL A 133 6.30 -1.77 20.00
CA VAL A 133 5.19 -1.75 19.03
C VAL A 133 4.66 -3.16 18.75
N PHE A 134 5.53 -4.16 18.60
CA PHE A 134 5.08 -5.53 18.39
C PHE A 134 4.45 -6.16 19.64
N GLU A 135 4.96 -5.88 20.83
CA GLU A 135 4.36 -6.35 22.09
C GLU A 135 2.97 -5.75 22.28
N GLU A 136 2.79 -4.46 21.99
CA GLU A 136 1.49 -3.81 21.96
C GLU A 136 0.55 -4.46 20.94
N SER A 137 1.02 -4.64 19.69
CA SER A 137 0.24 -5.26 18.61
C SER A 137 -0.18 -6.70 18.91
N ARG A 138 0.61 -7.41 19.73
CA ARG A 138 0.35 -8.79 20.13
C ARG A 138 -0.71 -8.90 21.21
N LYS A 139 -0.94 -7.85 22.01
CA LYS A 139 -1.98 -7.84 23.04
C LYS A 139 -3.36 -7.99 22.38
N GLY A 140 -3.99 -9.15 22.59
CA GLY A 140 -5.32 -9.45 22.06
C GLY A 140 -5.35 -9.95 20.61
N ALA A 141 -4.22 -10.00 19.90
CA ALA A 141 -4.17 -10.51 18.52
C ALA A 141 -4.55 -12.00 18.42
N ASP A 142 -4.29 -12.76 19.48
CA ASP A 142 -4.69 -14.17 19.64
C ASP A 142 -6.20 -14.35 19.77
N LYS A 143 -6.90 -13.35 20.33
CA LYS A 143 -8.34 -13.36 20.53
C LYS A 143 -9.14 -12.86 19.33
N ARG A 144 -8.50 -12.13 18.39
CA ARG A 144 -9.16 -11.60 17.19
C ARG A 144 -9.52 -12.71 16.20
N SER A 145 -10.76 -12.69 15.74
CA SER A 145 -11.26 -13.49 14.62
C SER A 145 -10.69 -12.99 13.28
N ALA A 146 -10.90 -13.74 12.20
CA ALA A 146 -10.55 -13.25 10.87
C ALA A 146 -11.37 -12.00 10.50
N TRP A 147 -12.63 -11.95 10.96
CA TRP A 147 -13.53 -10.84 10.71
C TRP A 147 -13.09 -9.56 11.42
N ASP A 148 -12.64 -9.66 12.67
CA ASP A 148 -12.12 -8.50 13.42
C ASP A 148 -10.93 -7.85 12.71
N GLU A 149 -10.05 -8.65 12.11
CA GLU A 149 -8.89 -8.15 11.37
C GLU A 149 -9.30 -7.45 10.06
N VAL A 150 -10.39 -7.88 9.43
CA VAL A 150 -10.94 -7.21 8.23
C VAL A 150 -11.62 -5.90 8.63
N THR A 151 -12.46 -5.91 9.65
CA THR A 151 -13.23 -4.72 10.06
C THR A 151 -12.35 -3.63 10.65
N MET A 152 -11.28 -3.98 11.37
CA MET A 152 -10.27 -3.01 11.83
C MET A 152 -9.60 -2.24 10.68
N ARG A 153 -9.47 -2.85 9.49
CA ARG A 153 -8.93 -2.15 8.31
C ARG A 153 -9.94 -1.22 7.63
N MET A 154 -11.22 -1.38 7.95
CA MET A 154 -12.33 -0.55 7.47
C MET A 154 -12.67 0.60 8.43
N GLU A 155 -11.84 0.86 9.44
CA GLU A 155 -12.07 1.86 10.49
C GLU A 155 -12.43 3.27 9.97
N ALA A 156 -13.03 4.05 10.88
CA ALA A 156 -13.69 5.31 10.58
C ALA A 156 -12.85 6.26 9.71
N VAL A 157 -13.39 6.59 8.54
CA VAL A 157 -12.75 7.49 7.58
C VAL A 157 -12.67 8.90 8.18
N GLY A 158 -11.45 9.33 8.52
CA GLY A 158 -11.19 10.68 8.98
C GLY A 158 -11.49 11.75 7.93
N VAL A 159 -11.68 13.00 8.36
CA VAL A 159 -12.00 14.13 7.45
C VAL A 159 -10.98 14.28 6.33
N LYS A 160 -9.67 14.12 6.64
CA LYS A 160 -8.59 14.18 5.64
C LYS A 160 -8.73 13.10 4.56
N THR A 161 -9.03 11.87 4.96
CA THR A 161 -9.22 10.75 4.02
C THR A 161 -10.46 10.94 3.15
N LYS A 162 -11.57 11.45 3.72
CA LYS A 162 -12.77 11.81 2.93
C LYS A 162 -12.47 12.89 1.90
N ALA A 163 -11.75 13.95 2.30
CA ALA A 163 -11.36 15.01 1.39
C ALA A 163 -10.45 14.50 0.27
N TYR A 164 -9.47 13.64 0.59
CA TYR A 164 -8.58 13.05 -0.41
C TYR A 164 -9.32 12.16 -1.40
N LEU A 165 -10.25 11.32 -0.92
CA LEU A 165 -11.14 10.53 -1.78
C LEU A 165 -11.99 11.42 -2.70
N LEU A 166 -12.57 12.50 -2.18
CA LEU A 166 -13.36 13.42 -2.99
C LEU A 166 -12.52 14.04 -4.12
N VAL A 167 -11.32 14.51 -3.80
CA VAL A 167 -10.39 15.06 -4.80
C VAL A 167 -10.00 14.01 -5.84
N ALA A 168 -9.69 12.79 -5.41
CA ALA A 168 -9.35 11.69 -6.31
C ALA A 168 -10.51 11.35 -7.27
N LEU A 169 -11.75 11.31 -6.76
CA LEU A 169 -12.94 11.10 -7.57
C LEU A 169 -13.16 12.24 -8.58
N LEU A 170 -13.00 13.50 -8.14
CA LEU A 170 -13.12 14.65 -9.04
C LEU A 170 -12.09 14.61 -10.17
N LEU A 171 -10.84 14.22 -9.88
CA LEU A 171 -9.80 14.05 -10.90
C LEU A 171 -10.16 12.96 -11.91
N VAL A 172 -10.70 11.83 -11.45
CA VAL A 172 -11.15 10.74 -12.33
C VAL A 172 -12.30 11.21 -13.22
N LEU A 173 -13.28 11.93 -12.66
CA LEU A 173 -14.40 12.47 -13.46
C LEU A 173 -13.90 13.48 -14.49
N LEU A 174 -13.01 14.40 -14.10
CA LEU A 174 -12.43 15.36 -15.03
C LEU A 174 -11.67 14.66 -16.16
N HIS A 175 -10.87 13.64 -15.87
CA HIS A 175 -10.19 12.85 -16.89
C HIS A 175 -11.19 12.17 -17.82
N ALA A 176 -12.22 11.52 -17.27
CA ALA A 176 -13.25 10.80 -18.05
C ALA A 176 -14.09 11.68 -18.98
N PHE A 177 -14.32 12.95 -18.63
CA PHE A 177 -15.14 13.86 -19.44
C PHE A 177 -14.35 14.77 -20.38
N LEU A 178 -13.05 14.98 -20.11
CA LEU A 178 -12.23 15.92 -20.88
C LEU A 178 -11.22 15.26 -21.82
N PHE A 179 -10.89 13.96 -21.64
CA PHE A 179 -9.83 13.27 -22.38
C PHE A 179 -10.21 11.83 -22.76
#